data_AF-A0A6L3EWR4-F1
#
_entry.id   AF-A0A6L3EWR4-F1
#
_cell.length_a   1.000
_cell.length_b   1.000
_cell.length_c   1.000
_cell.angle_alpha   90.00
_cell.angle_beta   90.00
_cell.angle_gamma   90.00
#
_symmetry.space_group_name_H-M   'P 1'
#
loop_
_entity.id
_entity.type
_entity.pdbx_description
1 polymer ?
#
loop_
_entity_poly.entity_id
_entity_poly.type
_entity_poly.pdbx_seq_one_letter_code
_entity_poly.pdbx_strand_id
1 'polypeptide(L)'
;LFMGPLNFMTAPERTYLGQMQTLDLEDESIEQFGVNSLFDLQKTQVLDAFACIMCNRCQEVCPAYTTGKELSPAMLEVNKRYYMKENMMELAANGESDPIPMLDYAISESAIWACTACGHCIDVCPVGNTPMLDILDMRRDLAMMNSQFPDQLKGAFVGMERSGNPWQSPDSRMAWAELLAFNVPMVDENPDFETLLWVGCAGAFNPDAQEVTRAVATILHEAGINFAVLGESEVCTGDSARRAGREDIYYELALTNIDTLNAAGVDKKRIVTSCPHCFTALGKEYGDLGGHYDVFHHTQLIADLVGRGKLKLNGNKLEKVTFHDPCYLGRHNGIVAEPRDALAKAGVTLLEMDRTKTDSFCCGAGGAQYWKEEEHGSEAVSINRFEEAQKTGAETVAVGCPFCATMMIDANREKGEPMAVKDVAQLVVEAMN
;
A
#
# COMPACT_ATOMS: atom_id res chain seq x y z
N LEU A 1 2.29 30.74 -13.13
CA LEU A 1 3.70 30.53 -13.52
C LEU A 1 4.62 30.38 -12.31
N PHE A 2 4.56 31.24 -11.29
CA PHE A 2 5.43 31.11 -10.09
C PHE A 2 5.00 30.04 -9.07
N MET A 3 3.70 29.71 -8.97
CA MET A 3 3.23 28.78 -7.93
C MET A 3 3.73 27.34 -8.11
N GLY A 4 3.93 26.85 -9.34
CA GLY A 4 4.45 25.49 -9.59
C GLY A 4 5.87 25.28 -9.04
N PRO A 5 6.87 26.10 -9.45
CA PRO A 5 8.20 26.03 -8.86
C PRO A 5 8.21 26.23 -7.33
N LEU A 6 7.39 27.16 -6.83
CA LEU A 6 7.26 27.37 -5.38
C LEU A 6 6.76 26.09 -4.69
N ASN A 7 5.78 25.40 -5.28
CA ASN A 7 5.22 24.18 -4.71
C ASN A 7 6.27 23.08 -4.53
N PHE A 8 7.11 22.85 -5.55
CA PHE A 8 8.23 21.92 -5.44
C PHE A 8 9.27 22.35 -4.40
N MET A 9 9.55 23.66 -4.28
CA MET A 9 10.51 24.17 -3.31
C MET A 9 10.03 24.05 -1.86
N THR A 10 8.71 24.07 -1.64
CA THR A 10 8.11 23.96 -0.31
C THR A 10 7.63 22.56 0.04
N ALA A 11 7.65 21.63 -0.91
CA ALA A 11 7.25 20.25 -0.68
C ALA A 11 8.12 19.63 0.42
N PRO A 12 7.51 18.95 1.42
CA PRO A 12 8.29 18.27 2.44
C PRO A 12 9.10 17.14 1.81
N GLU A 13 10.27 16.85 2.40
CA GLU A 13 10.99 15.63 2.06
C GLU A 13 10.13 14.43 2.45
N ARG A 14 9.93 13.51 1.50
CA ARG A 14 9.18 12.28 1.72
C ARG A 14 10.07 11.08 1.41
N THR A 15 10.03 10.08 2.27
CA THR A 15 10.75 8.82 2.11
C THR A 15 10.11 7.90 1.07
N TYR A 16 8.83 8.13 0.75
CA TYR A 16 8.07 7.49 -0.32
C TYR A 16 6.93 8.42 -0.78
N LEU A 17 6.39 8.20 -1.98
CA LEU A 17 5.46 9.14 -2.63
C LEU A 17 4.22 9.52 -1.80
N GLY A 18 3.73 8.58 -0.99
CA GLY A 18 2.46 8.69 -0.26
C GLY A 18 2.61 8.96 1.24
N GLN A 19 3.77 9.46 1.68
CA GLN A 19 4.00 9.71 3.11
C GLN A 19 3.00 10.70 3.67
N MET A 20 2.13 10.20 4.56
CA MET A 20 1.21 10.99 5.37
C MET A 20 1.97 11.64 6.52
N GLN A 21 1.55 12.83 6.95
CA GLN A 21 2.09 13.44 8.16
C GLN A 21 1.77 12.57 9.37
N THR A 22 2.74 12.34 10.24
CA THR A 22 2.52 11.64 11.50
C THR A 22 1.83 12.57 12.50
N LEU A 23 0.77 12.07 13.13
CA LEU A 23 0.05 12.79 14.18
C LEU A 23 0.67 12.46 15.54
N ASP A 24 0.86 13.48 16.37
CA ASP A 24 1.25 13.30 17.77
C ASP A 24 -0.03 13.09 18.59
N LEU A 25 -0.38 11.84 18.86
CA LEU A 25 -1.59 11.50 19.62
C LEU A 25 -1.42 11.75 21.14
N GLU A 26 -0.21 12.08 21.60
CA GLU A 26 0.08 12.40 22.99
C GLU A 26 -0.01 13.91 23.28
N ASP A 27 -0.03 14.74 22.23
CA ASP A 27 -0.20 16.18 22.36
C ASP A 27 -1.67 16.56 22.62
N GLU A 28 -1.99 16.77 23.90
CA GLU A 28 -3.31 17.22 24.37
C GLU A 28 -3.73 18.60 23.83
N SER A 29 -2.85 19.36 23.18
CA SER A 29 -3.21 20.63 22.54
C SER A 29 -3.83 20.47 21.14
N ILE A 30 -3.76 19.26 20.56
CA ILE A 30 -4.38 18.96 19.27
C ILE A 30 -5.88 18.70 19.47
N GLU A 31 -6.70 19.63 19.01
CA GLU A 31 -8.16 19.53 19.06
C GLU A 31 -8.79 18.98 17.77
N GLN A 32 -7.99 18.80 16.71
CA GLN A 32 -8.44 18.40 15.38
C GLN A 32 -7.47 17.38 14.77
N PHE A 33 -7.96 16.18 14.47
CA PHE A 33 -7.20 15.15 13.77
C PHE A 33 -7.64 15.08 12.31
N GLY A 34 -6.74 15.40 11.37
CA GLY A 34 -7.06 15.43 9.95
C GLY A 34 -7.73 16.73 9.49
N VAL A 35 -8.37 16.69 8.32
CA VAL A 35 -8.87 17.88 7.62
C VAL A 35 -10.39 17.87 7.52
N ASN A 36 -11.06 18.73 8.28
CA ASN A 36 -12.48 19.02 8.11
C ASN A 36 -12.69 20.19 7.14
N SER A 37 -11.92 21.26 7.33
CA SER A 37 -12.08 22.56 6.66
C SER A 37 -10.79 23.04 6.00
N LEU A 38 -10.88 24.18 5.31
CA LEU A 38 -9.73 24.83 4.69
C LEU A 38 -8.60 25.17 5.69
N PHE A 39 -8.96 25.45 6.94
CA PHE A 39 -8.01 25.89 7.98
C PHE A 39 -7.20 24.75 8.58
N ASP A 40 -7.66 23.51 8.40
CA ASP A 40 -7.01 22.30 8.90
C ASP A 40 -5.97 21.76 7.90
N LEU A 41 -6.00 22.25 6.66
CA LEU A 41 -5.05 21.87 5.62
C LEU A 41 -3.64 22.32 5.99
N GLN A 42 -2.66 21.47 5.69
CA GLN A 42 -1.26 21.87 5.69
C GLN A 42 -1.03 22.99 4.67
N LYS A 43 -0.06 23.85 4.96
CA LYS A 43 0.32 24.97 4.09
C LYS A 43 0.63 24.53 2.65
N THR A 44 1.20 23.34 2.49
CA THR A 44 1.48 22.74 1.17
C THR A 44 0.22 22.31 0.44
N GLN A 45 -0.79 21.76 1.14
CA GLN A 45 -2.08 21.38 0.54
C GLN A 45 -2.90 22.62 0.14
N VAL A 46 -2.76 23.72 0.88
CA VAL A 46 -3.31 25.03 0.47
C VAL A 46 -2.59 25.54 -0.79
N LEU A 47 -1.26 25.43 -0.84
CA LEU A 47 -0.46 25.85 -2.00
C LEU A 47 -0.77 25.03 -3.26
N ASP A 48 -1.02 23.73 -3.13
CA ASP A 48 -1.41 22.83 -4.22
C ASP A 48 -2.59 23.40 -5.03
N ALA A 49 -3.59 23.97 -4.36
CA ALA A 49 -4.76 24.56 -5.01
C ALA A 49 -4.37 25.73 -5.94
N PHE A 50 -3.43 26.57 -5.52
CA PHE A 50 -2.91 27.68 -6.32
C PHE A 50 -1.89 27.27 -7.37
N ALA A 51 -1.13 26.20 -7.12
CA ALA A 51 -0.18 25.61 -8.05
C ALA A 51 -0.88 24.87 -9.19
N CYS A 52 -2.08 24.32 -8.95
CA CYS A 52 -2.87 23.58 -9.92
C CYS A 52 -3.07 24.36 -11.23
N ILE A 53 -2.63 23.76 -12.33
CA ILE A 53 -2.77 24.29 -13.70
C ILE A 53 -3.99 23.73 -14.45
N MET A 54 -4.85 22.97 -13.78
CA MET A 54 -6.10 22.43 -14.33
C MET A 54 -5.90 21.58 -15.61
N CYS A 55 -4.80 20.82 -15.67
CA CYS A 55 -4.45 19.99 -16.84
C CYS A 55 -5.10 18.59 -16.85
N ASN A 56 -5.81 18.21 -15.78
CA ASN A 56 -6.52 16.94 -15.60
C ASN A 56 -5.72 15.64 -15.68
N ARG A 57 -4.38 15.68 -15.80
CA ARG A 57 -3.54 14.46 -15.80
C ARG A 57 -3.80 13.54 -14.61
N CYS A 58 -3.90 14.11 -13.41
CA CYS A 58 -4.18 13.35 -12.19
C CYS A 58 -5.57 12.68 -12.19
N GLN A 59 -6.52 13.22 -12.95
CA GLN A 59 -7.85 12.65 -13.14
C GLN A 59 -7.81 11.52 -14.18
N GLU A 60 -7.12 11.72 -15.30
CA GLU A 60 -6.98 10.73 -16.39
C GLU A 60 -6.34 9.42 -15.93
N VAL A 61 -5.44 9.47 -14.94
CA VAL A 61 -4.77 8.29 -14.39
C VAL A 61 -5.41 7.74 -13.11
N CYS A 62 -6.45 8.40 -12.59
CA CYS A 62 -7.10 8.00 -11.35
C CYS A 62 -7.96 6.74 -11.58
N PRO A 63 -7.67 5.61 -10.90
CA PRO A 63 -8.42 4.37 -11.12
C PRO A 63 -9.90 4.50 -10.79
N ALA A 64 -10.24 5.30 -9.77
CA ALA A 64 -11.62 5.55 -9.42
C ALA A 64 -12.35 6.34 -10.54
N TYR A 65 -11.76 7.44 -11.00
CA TYR A 65 -12.34 8.25 -12.06
C TYR A 65 -12.52 7.46 -13.37
N THR A 66 -11.49 6.73 -13.81
CA THR A 66 -11.52 6.00 -15.08
C THR A 66 -12.49 4.83 -15.07
N THR A 67 -12.88 4.34 -13.89
CA THR A 67 -13.89 3.30 -13.72
C THR A 67 -15.27 3.86 -13.36
N GLY A 68 -15.49 5.16 -13.60
CA GLY A 68 -16.80 5.81 -13.51
C GLY A 68 -17.23 6.22 -12.10
N LYS A 69 -16.33 6.14 -11.10
CA LYS A 69 -16.62 6.61 -9.73
C LYS A 69 -16.51 8.13 -9.64
N GLU A 70 -17.09 8.70 -8.59
CA GLU A 70 -17.18 10.17 -8.42
C GLU A 70 -15.83 10.88 -8.23
N LEU A 71 -14.80 10.18 -7.74
CA LEU A 71 -13.53 10.79 -7.37
C LEU A 71 -12.81 11.41 -8.56
N SER A 72 -12.60 12.73 -8.51
CA SER A 72 -11.64 13.45 -9.34
C SER A 72 -10.59 14.18 -8.48
N PRO A 73 -9.32 13.73 -8.48
CA PRO A 73 -8.24 14.44 -7.81
C PRO A 73 -7.99 15.84 -8.40
N ALA A 74 -8.29 16.04 -9.69
CA ALA A 74 -8.17 17.35 -10.32
C ALA A 74 -9.24 18.31 -9.78
N MET A 75 -10.48 17.83 -9.67
CA MET A 75 -11.60 18.67 -9.25
C MET A 75 -11.48 19.08 -7.77
N LEU A 76 -10.91 18.23 -6.91
CA LEU A 76 -10.57 18.60 -5.54
C LEU A 76 -9.69 19.87 -5.48
N GLU A 77 -8.58 19.89 -6.23
CA GLU A 77 -7.69 21.05 -6.29
C GLU A 77 -8.35 22.29 -6.90
N VAL A 78 -9.16 22.09 -7.94
CA VAL A 78 -9.88 23.15 -8.63
C VAL A 78 -10.91 23.79 -7.70
N ASN A 79 -11.72 22.98 -7.02
CA ASN A 79 -12.77 23.43 -6.11
C ASN A 79 -12.19 24.18 -4.91
N LYS A 80 -11.11 23.65 -4.29
CA LYS A 80 -10.33 24.36 -3.25
C LYS A 80 -9.95 25.77 -3.73
N ARG A 81 -9.36 25.87 -4.92
CA ARG A 81 -8.89 27.14 -5.48
C ARG A 81 -10.02 28.13 -5.71
N TYR A 82 -11.14 27.69 -6.29
CA TYR A 82 -12.29 28.56 -6.55
C TYR A 82 -12.88 29.07 -5.25
N TYR A 83 -13.10 28.18 -4.26
CA TYR A 83 -13.59 28.56 -2.94
C TYR A 83 -12.68 29.59 -2.26
N MET A 84 -11.35 29.36 -2.24
CA MET A 84 -10.38 30.31 -1.68
C MET A 84 -10.43 31.67 -2.37
N LYS A 85 -10.63 31.70 -3.69
CA LYS A 85 -10.65 32.94 -4.47
C LYS A 85 -11.93 33.73 -4.26
N GLU A 86 -13.07 33.06 -4.22
CA GLU A 86 -14.38 33.68 -4.03
C GLU A 86 -14.54 34.25 -2.63
N ASN A 87 -13.96 33.59 -1.62
CA ASN A 87 -14.03 33.98 -0.22
C ASN A 87 -12.76 34.70 0.28
N MET A 88 -11.85 35.10 -0.62
CA MET A 88 -10.52 35.63 -0.26
C MET A 88 -10.58 36.82 0.71
N MET A 89 -11.54 37.73 0.54
CA MET A 89 -11.69 38.89 1.42
C MET A 89 -12.15 38.48 2.82
N GLU A 90 -13.06 37.51 2.93
CA GLU A 90 -13.55 37.01 4.21
C GLU A 90 -12.46 36.23 4.96
N LEU A 91 -11.80 35.31 4.26
CA LEU A 91 -10.66 34.55 4.77
C LEU A 91 -9.49 35.44 5.21
N ALA A 92 -9.32 36.62 4.58
CA ALA A 92 -8.28 37.58 4.95
C ALA A 92 -8.74 38.58 6.03
N ALA A 93 -10.03 38.86 6.15
CA ALA A 93 -10.58 39.86 7.06
C ALA A 93 -10.84 39.31 8.47
N ASN A 94 -11.25 38.04 8.58
CA ASN A 94 -11.52 37.37 9.85
C ASN A 94 -10.81 36.02 9.86
N GLY A 95 -9.93 35.79 10.84
CA GLY A 95 -9.37 34.47 11.12
C GLY A 95 -10.37 33.49 11.77
N GLU A 96 -11.66 33.81 11.76
CA GLU A 96 -12.75 33.16 12.50
C GLU A 96 -14.08 33.16 11.70
N SER A 97 -14.04 33.03 10.37
CA SER A 97 -15.26 32.60 9.66
C SER A 97 -15.58 31.17 10.10
N ASP A 98 -16.83 30.87 10.44
CA ASP A 98 -17.25 29.49 10.77
C ASP A 98 -16.71 28.54 9.69
N PRO A 99 -15.87 27.55 10.05
CA PRO A 99 -15.20 26.72 9.05
C PRO A 99 -16.23 25.96 8.23
N ILE A 100 -16.27 26.22 6.92
CA ILE A 100 -17.12 25.43 6.01
C ILE A 100 -16.41 24.09 5.75
N PRO A 101 -17.07 22.95 6.02
CA PRO A 101 -16.52 21.64 5.72
C PRO A 101 -16.16 21.50 4.25
N MET A 102 -15.01 20.89 3.96
CA MET A 102 -14.59 20.60 2.60
C MET A 102 -15.54 19.67 1.85
N LEU A 103 -16.33 18.87 2.58
CA LEU A 103 -17.40 18.04 2.01
C LEU A 103 -18.51 18.85 1.30
N ASP A 104 -18.71 20.11 1.69
CA ASP A 104 -19.81 20.91 1.16
C ASP A 104 -19.49 21.54 -0.20
N TYR A 105 -18.21 21.67 -0.55
CA TYR A 105 -17.79 22.38 -1.76
C TYR A 105 -16.63 21.73 -2.54
N ALA A 106 -15.75 20.96 -1.89
CA ALA A 106 -14.52 20.48 -2.51
C ALA A 106 -14.66 19.07 -3.09
N ILE A 107 -15.24 18.14 -2.34
CA ILE A 107 -15.29 16.71 -2.67
C ILE A 107 -16.45 16.01 -1.95
N SER A 108 -17.08 15.01 -2.56
CA SER A 108 -18.13 14.20 -1.90
C SER A 108 -17.52 13.13 -0.99
N GLU A 109 -18.30 12.66 -0.02
CA GLU A 109 -17.91 11.51 0.82
C GLU A 109 -17.64 10.25 -0.02
N SER A 110 -18.48 9.98 -1.03
CA SER A 110 -18.27 8.90 -2.00
C SER A 110 -16.91 9.02 -2.71
N ALA A 111 -16.53 10.22 -3.16
CA ALA A 111 -15.24 10.45 -3.78
C ALA A 111 -14.06 10.24 -2.80
N ILE A 112 -14.19 10.63 -1.53
CA ILE A 112 -13.17 10.36 -0.50
C ILE A 112 -12.94 8.86 -0.36
N TRP A 113 -14.01 8.08 -0.22
CA TRP A 113 -13.91 6.64 0.01
C TRP A 113 -13.59 5.84 -1.24
N ALA A 114 -13.72 6.40 -2.45
CA ALA A 114 -13.25 5.76 -3.69
C ALA A 114 -11.71 5.81 -3.89
N CYS A 115 -10.97 6.60 -3.09
CA CYS A 115 -9.53 6.71 -3.24
C CYS A 115 -8.79 5.42 -2.83
N THR A 116 -7.99 4.87 -3.73
CA THR A 116 -7.19 3.65 -3.48
C THR A 116 -5.80 3.92 -2.88
N ALA A 117 -5.50 5.18 -2.57
CA ALA A 117 -4.20 5.63 -2.06
C ALA A 117 -2.99 5.16 -2.89
N CYS A 118 -3.15 4.98 -4.21
CA CYS A 118 -2.10 4.42 -5.07
C CYS A 118 -1.04 5.45 -5.53
N GLY A 119 -1.22 6.74 -5.22
CA GLY A 119 -0.25 7.80 -5.53
C GLY A 119 -0.15 8.23 -7.00
N HIS A 120 -0.90 7.64 -7.93
CA HIS A 120 -0.72 7.96 -9.36
C HIS A 120 -0.98 9.44 -9.68
N CYS A 121 -1.97 10.05 -9.02
CA CYS A 121 -2.26 11.47 -9.15
C CYS A 121 -1.12 12.39 -8.71
N ILE A 122 -0.29 11.95 -7.76
CA ILE A 122 0.88 12.69 -7.29
C ILE A 122 2.03 12.55 -8.30
N ASP A 123 2.31 11.31 -8.71
CA ASP A 123 3.43 10.99 -9.61
C ASP A 123 3.35 11.75 -10.95
N VAL A 124 2.15 11.86 -11.53
CA VAL A 124 1.97 12.51 -12.84
C VAL A 124 1.82 14.03 -12.78
N CYS A 125 1.79 14.62 -11.58
CA CYS A 125 1.49 16.03 -11.42
C CYS A 125 2.68 16.92 -11.83
N PRO A 126 2.57 17.75 -12.89
CA PRO A 126 3.70 18.54 -13.38
C PRO A 126 4.06 19.73 -12.47
N VAL A 127 3.26 19.97 -11.43
CA VAL A 127 3.41 21.07 -10.46
C VAL A 127 3.48 20.57 -9.02
N GLY A 128 3.65 19.26 -8.81
CA GLY A 128 3.92 18.67 -7.50
C GLY A 128 2.75 18.57 -6.53
N ASN A 129 1.51 18.79 -7.00
CA ASN A 129 0.32 18.67 -6.14
C ASN A 129 0.12 17.25 -5.58
N THR A 130 -0.42 17.18 -4.38
CA THR A 130 -0.59 15.96 -3.59
C THR A 130 -2.04 15.66 -3.18
N PRO A 131 -3.03 15.69 -4.10
CA PRO A 131 -4.46 15.59 -3.74
C PRO A 131 -4.86 14.29 -3.03
N MET A 132 -4.06 13.22 -3.17
CA MET A 132 -4.28 12.00 -2.39
C MET A 132 -4.09 12.23 -0.89
N LEU A 133 -3.10 13.04 -0.49
CA LEU A 133 -2.83 13.29 0.93
C LEU A 133 -3.96 14.08 1.57
N ASP A 134 -4.53 15.06 0.86
CA ASP A 134 -5.76 15.75 1.27
C ASP A 134 -6.88 14.78 1.57
N ILE A 135 -7.14 13.83 0.66
CA ILE A 135 -8.20 12.83 0.84
C ILE A 135 -7.91 11.96 2.07
N LEU A 136 -6.65 11.56 2.30
CA LEU A 136 -6.28 10.74 3.44
C LEU A 136 -6.37 11.51 4.77
N ASP A 137 -6.06 12.80 4.78
CA ASP A 137 -6.24 13.65 5.96
C ASP A 137 -7.73 13.95 6.21
N MET A 138 -8.56 14.08 5.16
CA MET A 138 -10.01 14.15 5.33
C MET A 138 -10.58 12.84 5.90
N ARG A 139 -10.05 11.68 5.51
CA ARG A 139 -10.43 10.41 6.14
C ARG A 139 -10.09 10.36 7.62
N ARG A 140 -8.98 10.95 8.04
CA ARG A 140 -8.62 11.05 9.48
C ARG A 140 -9.67 11.84 10.26
N ASP A 141 -10.10 12.98 9.73
CA ASP A 141 -11.19 13.76 10.36
C ASP A 141 -12.49 12.96 10.43
N LEU A 142 -12.93 12.39 9.30
CA LEU A 142 -14.15 11.59 9.27
C LEU A 142 -14.08 10.43 10.27
N ALA A 143 -12.97 9.69 10.29
CA ALA A 143 -12.83 8.52 11.13
C ALA A 143 -12.67 8.85 12.63
N MET A 144 -11.81 9.79 12.99
CA MET A 144 -11.44 10.05 14.39
C MET A 144 -12.30 11.11 15.06
N MET A 145 -12.70 12.16 14.34
CA MET A 145 -13.50 13.25 14.90
C MET A 145 -15.00 12.96 14.80
N ASN A 146 -15.41 12.37 13.68
CA ASN A 146 -16.84 12.21 13.37
C ASN A 146 -17.34 10.76 13.53
N SER A 147 -16.45 9.78 13.71
CA SER A 147 -16.77 8.35 13.67
C SER A 147 -17.54 7.94 12.40
N GLN A 148 -17.23 8.61 11.28
CA GLN A 148 -17.82 8.40 9.97
C GLN A 148 -16.84 7.67 9.06
N PHE A 149 -17.22 6.47 8.64
CA PHE A 149 -16.47 5.64 7.71
C PHE A 149 -17.38 4.51 7.20
N PRO A 150 -17.08 3.88 6.04
CA PRO A 150 -17.86 2.77 5.52
C PRO A 150 -18.01 1.63 6.54
N ASP A 151 -19.26 1.20 6.77
CA ASP A 151 -19.60 0.20 7.79
C ASP A 151 -18.82 -1.12 7.64
N GLN A 152 -18.45 -1.49 6.41
CA GLN A 152 -17.69 -2.70 6.10
C GLN A 152 -16.27 -2.69 6.72
N LEU A 153 -15.70 -1.51 6.97
CA LEU A 153 -14.40 -1.38 7.63
C LEU A 153 -14.43 -1.73 9.13
N LYS A 154 -15.62 -1.71 9.76
CA LYS A 154 -15.79 -1.98 11.21
C LYS A 154 -15.17 -3.31 11.60
N GLY A 155 -15.36 -4.35 10.79
CA GLY A 155 -14.81 -5.67 11.08
C GLY A 155 -13.28 -5.67 11.13
N ALA A 156 -12.64 -5.01 10.17
CA ALA A 156 -11.18 -4.90 10.13
C ALA A 156 -10.63 -4.12 11.32
N PHE A 157 -11.28 -3.01 11.70
CA PHE A 157 -10.89 -2.20 12.87
C PHE A 157 -11.01 -3.00 14.17
N VAL A 158 -12.16 -3.65 14.41
CA VAL A 158 -12.37 -4.46 15.62
C VAL A 158 -11.37 -5.61 15.69
N GLY A 159 -11.06 -6.25 14.56
CA GLY A 159 -10.04 -7.31 14.52
C GLY A 159 -8.64 -6.79 14.87
N MET A 160 -8.27 -5.61 14.35
CA MET A 160 -6.99 -4.98 14.68
C MET A 160 -6.89 -4.61 16.16
N GLU A 161 -7.92 -3.98 16.72
CA GLU A 161 -7.97 -3.57 18.13
C GLU A 161 -7.96 -4.77 19.10
N ARG A 162 -8.71 -5.83 18.80
CA ARG A 162 -8.92 -6.94 19.74
C ARG A 162 -7.98 -8.11 19.57
N SER A 163 -7.52 -8.36 18.34
CA SER A 163 -6.79 -9.57 17.98
C SER A 163 -5.52 -9.27 17.19
N GLY A 164 -5.15 -7.99 17.06
CA GLY A 164 -3.97 -7.56 16.32
C GLY A 164 -4.02 -7.91 14.83
N ASN A 165 -5.17 -8.26 14.26
CA ASN A 165 -5.29 -8.64 12.85
C ASN A 165 -6.66 -8.29 12.24
N PRO A 166 -6.70 -7.76 11.00
CA PRO A 166 -7.96 -7.31 10.38
C PRO A 166 -8.87 -8.46 9.90
N TRP A 167 -8.42 -9.71 9.91
CA TRP A 167 -9.23 -10.88 9.57
C TRP A 167 -10.13 -11.37 10.72
N GLN A 168 -9.97 -10.81 11.93
CA GLN A 168 -10.64 -11.30 13.14
C GLN A 168 -10.39 -12.81 13.38
N SER A 169 -9.29 -13.35 12.85
CA SER A 169 -8.98 -14.76 13.02
C SER A 169 -8.37 -14.99 14.40
N PRO A 170 -8.87 -15.97 15.17
CA PRO A 170 -8.25 -16.43 16.40
C PRO A 170 -7.25 -17.57 16.16
N ASP A 171 -7.06 -18.00 14.92
CA ASP A 171 -6.20 -19.13 14.58
C ASP A 171 -4.73 -18.79 14.85
N SER A 172 -3.90 -19.81 14.98
CA SER A 172 -2.45 -19.61 15.15
C SER A 172 -1.86 -18.92 13.92
N ARG A 173 -1.02 -17.91 14.16
CA ARG A 173 -0.23 -17.25 13.12
C ARG A 173 0.79 -18.16 12.46
N MET A 174 1.09 -19.31 13.07
CA MET A 174 2.04 -20.31 12.56
C MET A 174 1.39 -21.44 11.75
N ALA A 175 0.06 -21.47 11.62
CA ALA A 175 -0.65 -22.54 10.91
C ALA A 175 -0.18 -22.73 9.46
N TRP A 176 0.24 -21.66 8.79
CA TRP A 176 0.76 -21.72 7.41
C TRP A 176 2.03 -22.57 7.27
N ALA A 177 2.82 -22.71 8.35
CA ALA A 177 4.10 -23.40 8.35
C ALA A 177 3.95 -24.93 8.49
N GLU A 178 2.81 -25.43 8.96
CA GLU A 178 2.56 -26.87 9.18
C GLU A 178 2.68 -27.72 7.90
N LEU A 179 2.47 -27.08 6.74
CA LEU A 179 2.55 -27.74 5.43
C LEU A 179 3.96 -27.75 4.83
N LEU A 180 4.95 -27.16 5.50
CA LEU A 180 6.34 -27.17 5.05
C LEU A 180 7.05 -28.47 5.43
N ALA A 181 7.99 -28.89 4.59
CA ALA A 181 8.82 -30.07 4.84
C ALA A 181 9.99 -29.80 5.81
N PHE A 182 10.11 -28.58 6.33
CA PHE A 182 11.17 -28.14 7.23
C PHE A 182 10.60 -27.27 8.36
N ASN A 183 11.33 -27.19 9.47
CA ASN A 183 10.93 -26.36 10.61
C ASN A 183 11.17 -24.87 10.32
N VAL A 184 10.20 -24.02 10.65
CA VAL A 184 10.35 -22.56 10.61
C VAL A 184 10.68 -22.08 12.03
N PRO A 185 11.91 -21.67 12.32
CA PRO A 185 12.30 -21.30 13.68
C PRO A 185 11.69 -19.95 14.08
N MET A 186 11.28 -19.84 15.34
CA MET A 186 10.89 -18.57 15.94
C MET A 186 12.12 -17.82 16.50
N VAL A 187 11.97 -16.51 16.71
CA VAL A 187 13.08 -15.65 17.18
C VAL A 187 13.65 -16.07 18.55
N ASP A 188 12.83 -16.67 19.42
CA ASP A 188 13.22 -17.19 20.73
C ASP A 188 13.97 -18.53 20.64
N GLU A 189 13.65 -19.34 19.64
CA GLU A 189 14.32 -20.61 19.33
C GLU A 189 15.66 -20.42 18.62
N ASN A 190 15.82 -19.33 17.87
CA ASN A 190 17.00 -19.05 17.04
C ASN A 190 17.49 -17.61 17.19
N PRO A 191 18.11 -17.22 18.32
CA PRO A 191 18.52 -15.83 18.56
C PRO A 191 19.58 -15.31 17.56
N ASP A 192 20.36 -16.22 16.96
CA ASP A 192 21.43 -15.92 16.02
C ASP A 192 20.93 -15.72 14.56
N PHE A 193 19.60 -15.64 14.35
CA PHE A 193 19.02 -15.40 13.02
C PHE A 193 19.58 -14.13 12.36
N GLU A 194 19.77 -14.16 11.04
CA GLU A 194 20.27 -13.03 10.25
C GLU A 194 19.12 -12.24 9.59
N THR A 195 18.02 -12.93 9.26
CA THR A 195 16.86 -12.35 8.56
C THR A 195 15.57 -12.68 9.30
N LEU A 196 14.76 -11.66 9.59
CA LEU A 196 13.39 -11.86 10.01
C LEU A 196 12.50 -11.99 8.77
N LEU A 197 11.73 -13.08 8.65
CA LEU A 197 10.61 -13.13 7.72
C LEU A 197 9.38 -12.53 8.42
N TRP A 198 9.00 -11.33 8.00
CA TRP A 198 7.75 -10.70 8.41
C TRP A 198 6.59 -11.30 7.62
N VAL A 199 5.77 -12.09 8.31
CA VAL A 199 4.69 -12.87 7.71
C VAL A 199 3.52 -11.97 7.32
N GLY A 200 3.20 -11.00 8.18
CA GLY A 200 2.05 -10.12 8.06
C GLY A 200 0.72 -10.86 8.23
N CYS A 201 -0.37 -10.09 8.33
CA CYS A 201 -1.71 -10.69 8.53
C CYS A 201 -2.18 -11.50 7.33
N ALA A 202 -1.95 -11.03 6.11
CA ALA A 202 -2.35 -11.77 4.92
C ALA A 202 -1.60 -13.11 4.85
N GLY A 203 -0.27 -13.09 5.02
CA GLY A 203 0.55 -14.30 5.01
C GLY A 203 0.23 -15.29 6.12
N ALA A 204 -0.36 -14.84 7.22
CA ALA A 204 -0.80 -15.68 8.34
C ALA A 204 -2.21 -16.23 8.15
N PHE A 205 -3.16 -15.46 7.60
CA PHE A 205 -4.60 -15.78 7.67
C PHE A 205 -5.34 -15.88 6.34
N ASN A 206 -4.79 -15.36 5.25
CA ASN A 206 -5.39 -15.52 3.92
C ASN A 206 -4.79 -16.76 3.23
N PRO A 207 -5.59 -17.78 2.85
CA PRO A 207 -5.08 -19.04 2.30
C PRO A 207 -4.18 -18.88 1.06
N ASP A 208 -4.55 -17.99 0.13
CA ASP A 208 -3.76 -17.73 -1.08
C ASP A 208 -2.42 -17.07 -0.72
N ALA A 209 -2.43 -16.13 0.23
CA ALA A 209 -1.21 -15.49 0.71
C ALA A 209 -0.33 -16.42 1.57
N GLN A 210 -0.92 -17.39 2.27
CA GLN A 210 -0.15 -18.42 2.99
C GLN A 210 0.70 -19.27 2.03
N GLU A 211 0.22 -19.54 0.81
CA GLU A 211 1.04 -20.21 -0.22
C GLU A 211 2.26 -19.37 -0.60
N VAL A 212 2.10 -18.06 -0.70
CA VAL A 212 3.20 -17.12 -0.95
C VAL A 212 4.20 -17.11 0.22
N THR A 213 3.71 -17.06 1.46
CA THR A 213 4.57 -17.13 2.66
C THR A 213 5.40 -18.42 2.66
N ARG A 214 4.77 -19.57 2.37
CA ARG A 214 5.48 -20.85 2.24
C ARG A 214 6.52 -20.83 1.12
N ALA A 215 6.22 -20.20 -0.02
CA ALA A 215 7.17 -20.07 -1.13
C ALA A 215 8.39 -19.23 -0.73
N VAL A 216 8.19 -18.09 -0.05
CA VAL A 216 9.29 -17.24 0.45
C VAL A 216 10.12 -17.98 1.50
N ALA A 217 9.48 -18.68 2.45
CA ALA A 217 10.18 -19.50 3.43
C ALA A 217 11.00 -20.62 2.78
N THR A 218 10.46 -21.27 1.74
CA THR A 218 11.16 -22.31 0.96
C THR A 218 12.39 -21.74 0.27
N ILE A 219 12.28 -20.56 -0.34
CA ILE A 219 13.42 -19.87 -0.97
C ILE A 219 14.51 -19.55 0.05
N LEU A 220 14.14 -19.04 1.23
CA LEU A 220 15.08 -18.76 2.32
C LEU A 220 15.79 -20.04 2.79
N HIS A 221 15.04 -21.13 2.97
CA HIS A 221 15.56 -22.43 3.39
C HIS A 221 16.57 -23.00 2.39
N GLU A 222 16.19 -23.10 1.11
CA GLU A 222 17.03 -23.68 0.06
C GLU A 222 18.26 -22.82 -0.25
N ALA A 223 18.17 -21.50 -0.07
CA ALA A 223 19.32 -20.61 -0.17
C ALA A 223 20.26 -20.67 1.05
N GLY A 224 19.90 -21.43 2.09
CA GLY A 224 20.66 -21.57 3.33
C GLY A 224 20.75 -20.26 4.13
N ILE A 225 19.69 -19.44 4.10
CA ILE A 225 19.60 -18.21 4.89
C ILE A 225 19.16 -18.57 6.31
N ASN A 226 19.91 -18.11 7.30
CA ASN A 226 19.51 -18.26 8.70
C ASN A 226 18.39 -17.26 9.03
N PHE A 227 17.15 -17.69 8.90
CA PHE A 227 15.98 -16.83 9.14
C PHE A 227 15.19 -17.26 10.38
N ALA A 228 14.34 -16.36 10.88
CA ALA A 228 13.34 -16.64 11.91
C ALA A 228 12.05 -15.86 11.65
N VAL A 229 10.98 -16.20 12.38
CA VAL A 229 9.70 -15.46 12.39
C VAL A 229 9.32 -15.05 13.82
N LEU A 230 8.47 -14.03 13.94
CA LEU A 230 7.96 -13.58 15.24
C LEU A 230 6.84 -14.47 15.81
N GLY A 231 6.19 -15.29 14.97
CA GLY A 231 5.07 -16.14 15.39
C GLY A 231 3.91 -15.33 15.95
N GLU A 232 3.40 -15.74 17.11
CA GLU A 232 2.25 -15.11 17.79
C GLU A 232 2.53 -13.70 18.33
N SER A 233 3.81 -13.30 18.43
CA SER A 233 4.17 -11.95 18.85
C SER A 233 3.98 -10.89 17.76
N GLU A 234 3.80 -11.30 16.50
CA GLU A 234 3.57 -10.37 15.39
C GLU A 234 2.12 -9.87 15.37
N VAL A 235 1.91 -8.56 15.26
CA VAL A 235 0.58 -7.98 14.98
C VAL A 235 0.58 -7.23 13.64
N CYS A 236 -0.61 -6.82 13.19
CA CYS A 236 -0.77 -6.07 11.95
C CYS A 236 0.12 -4.83 11.92
N THR A 237 0.63 -4.45 10.74
CA THR A 237 1.43 -3.23 10.63
C THR A 237 0.61 -1.94 10.80
N GLY A 238 -0.72 -2.03 10.75
CA GLY A 238 -1.64 -0.90 10.84
C GLY A 238 -1.87 -0.14 9.54
N ASP A 239 -1.29 -0.56 8.40
CA ASP A 239 -1.41 0.19 7.12
C ASP A 239 -2.88 0.46 6.73
N SER A 240 -3.75 -0.54 6.78
CA SER A 240 -5.17 -0.36 6.44
C SER A 240 -5.88 0.60 7.39
N ALA A 241 -5.54 0.59 8.69
CA ALA A 241 -6.10 1.55 9.64
C ALA A 241 -5.67 2.97 9.32
N ARG A 242 -4.36 3.18 9.11
CA ARG A 242 -3.77 4.49 8.74
C ARG A 242 -4.40 5.06 7.47
N ARG A 243 -4.56 4.26 6.41
CA ARG A 243 -5.17 4.74 5.14
C ARG A 243 -6.70 4.94 5.21
N ALA A 244 -7.35 4.35 6.22
CA ALA A 244 -8.76 4.59 6.49
C ALA A 244 -8.98 5.77 7.46
N GLY A 245 -7.91 6.40 7.96
CA GLY A 245 -7.99 7.51 8.89
C GLY A 245 -8.00 7.13 10.37
N ARG A 246 -7.91 5.84 10.72
CA ARG A 246 -7.78 5.37 12.12
C ARG A 246 -6.31 5.39 12.53
N GLU A 247 -5.79 6.61 12.74
CA GLU A 247 -4.41 6.83 13.17
C GLU A 247 -4.15 6.23 14.55
N ASP A 248 -5.16 6.25 15.43
CA ASP A 248 -5.15 5.65 16.77
C ASP A 248 -4.82 4.15 16.72
N ILE A 249 -5.53 3.38 15.91
CA ILE A 249 -5.25 1.93 15.74
C ILE A 249 -3.86 1.73 15.14
N TYR A 250 -3.49 2.54 14.14
CA TYR A 250 -2.15 2.45 13.54
C TYR A 250 -1.05 2.70 14.58
N TYR A 251 -1.19 3.74 15.40
CA TYR A 251 -0.21 4.14 16.41
C TYR A 251 0.01 3.03 17.43
N GLU A 252 -1.06 2.47 18.00
CA GLU A 252 -0.97 1.38 18.97
C GLU A 252 -0.30 0.12 18.39
N LEU A 253 -0.70 -0.29 17.19
CA LEU A 253 -0.11 -1.44 16.50
C LEU A 253 1.36 -1.19 16.14
N ALA A 254 1.69 0.01 15.68
CA ALA A 254 3.04 0.37 15.30
C ALA A 254 3.98 0.35 16.51
N LEU A 255 3.60 0.97 17.62
CA LEU A 255 4.40 0.93 18.85
C LEU A 255 4.58 -0.48 19.38
N THR A 256 3.50 -1.30 19.38
CA THR A 256 3.58 -2.71 19.78
C THR A 256 4.58 -3.49 18.94
N ASN A 257 4.54 -3.31 17.61
CA ASN A 257 5.48 -3.96 16.70
C ASN A 257 6.90 -3.44 16.89
N ILE A 258 7.09 -2.14 17.12
CA ILE A 258 8.40 -1.53 17.36
C ILE A 258 9.03 -2.13 18.62
N ASP A 259 8.28 -2.19 19.72
CA ASP A 259 8.74 -2.82 20.96
C ASP A 259 9.11 -4.29 20.74
N THR A 260 8.28 -5.03 20.01
CA THR A 260 8.50 -6.45 19.70
C THR A 260 9.76 -6.66 18.86
N LEU A 261 9.93 -5.88 17.79
CA LEU A 261 11.08 -5.95 16.89
C LEU A 261 12.38 -5.57 17.62
N ASN A 262 12.34 -4.52 18.45
CA ASN A 262 13.47 -4.08 19.25
C ASN A 262 13.85 -5.13 20.31
N ALA A 263 12.87 -5.71 21.00
CA ALA A 263 13.11 -6.79 21.96
C ALA A 263 13.73 -8.03 21.31
N ALA A 264 13.38 -8.32 20.05
CA ALA A 264 13.96 -9.40 19.24
C ALA A 264 15.32 -9.03 18.60
N GLY A 265 15.83 -7.81 18.80
CA GLY A 265 17.11 -7.35 18.25
C GLY A 265 17.12 -7.25 16.72
N VAL A 266 15.97 -6.90 16.13
CA VAL A 266 15.77 -6.82 14.67
C VAL A 266 16.31 -5.50 14.09
N ASP A 267 16.55 -4.48 14.91
CA ASP A 267 17.13 -3.18 14.55
C ASP A 267 18.47 -3.26 13.78
N LYS A 268 19.16 -4.40 13.90
CA LYS A 268 20.46 -4.66 13.25
C LYS A 268 20.40 -5.79 12.21
N LYS A 269 19.20 -6.26 11.87
CA LYS A 269 18.95 -7.42 11.04
C LYS A 269 18.09 -7.03 9.83
N ARG A 270 18.06 -7.90 8.82
CA ARG A 270 17.21 -7.69 7.65
C ARG A 270 15.79 -8.15 7.96
N ILE A 271 14.79 -7.38 7.56
CA ILE A 271 13.40 -7.84 7.50
C ILE A 271 13.05 -8.12 6.04
N VAL A 272 12.46 -9.28 5.77
CA VAL A 272 11.91 -9.63 4.46
C VAL A 272 10.41 -9.79 4.58
N THR A 273 9.65 -9.22 3.64
CA THR A 273 8.20 -9.41 3.57
C THR A 273 7.70 -9.62 2.14
N SER A 274 6.62 -10.38 1.99
CA SER A 274 5.91 -10.56 0.72
C SER A 274 4.91 -9.43 0.41
N CYS A 275 4.69 -8.51 1.36
CA CYS A 275 3.67 -7.47 1.24
C CYS A 275 4.31 -6.07 1.09
N PRO A 276 4.12 -5.37 -0.04
CA PRO A 276 4.60 -4.00 -0.24
C PRO A 276 4.03 -2.97 0.76
N HIS A 277 2.84 -3.23 1.32
CA HIS A 277 2.26 -2.40 2.37
C HIS A 277 3.02 -2.55 3.68
N CYS A 278 3.33 -3.80 4.08
CA CYS A 278 4.17 -4.06 5.24
C CYS A 278 5.59 -3.50 5.04
N PHE A 279 6.16 -3.66 3.84
CA PHE A 279 7.44 -3.08 3.45
C PHE A 279 7.48 -1.56 3.70
N THR A 280 6.43 -0.85 3.29
CA THR A 280 6.34 0.60 3.47
C THR A 280 6.13 0.99 4.92
N ALA A 281 5.18 0.35 5.62
CA ALA A 281 4.90 0.68 7.02
C ALA A 281 6.13 0.47 7.91
N LEU A 282 6.77 -0.70 7.81
CA LEU A 282 7.93 -1.07 8.61
C LEU A 282 9.18 -0.26 8.23
N GLY A 283 9.46 -0.13 6.94
CA GLY A 283 10.72 0.43 6.44
C GLY A 283 10.73 1.95 6.29
N LYS A 284 9.56 2.60 6.37
CA LYS A 284 9.40 4.04 6.15
C LYS A 284 8.63 4.70 7.29
N GLU A 285 7.38 4.28 7.53
CA GLU A 285 6.49 5.01 8.44
C GLU A 285 6.82 4.79 9.91
N TYR A 286 7.29 3.60 10.31
CA TYR A 286 7.72 3.35 11.69
C TYR A 286 8.91 4.23 12.10
N GLY A 287 9.68 4.74 11.13
CA GLY A 287 10.77 5.67 11.39
C GLY A 287 10.30 6.97 12.02
N ASP A 288 9.09 7.44 11.68
CA ASP A 288 8.49 8.63 12.30
C ASP A 288 8.13 8.38 13.79
N LEU A 289 8.03 7.11 14.20
CA LEU A 289 7.77 6.65 15.57
C LEU A 289 9.03 6.07 16.26
N GLY A 290 10.22 6.25 15.66
CA GLY A 290 11.50 5.78 16.21
C GLY A 290 11.87 4.34 15.89
N GLY A 291 11.06 3.62 15.10
CA GLY A 291 11.34 2.27 14.61
C GLY A 291 12.06 2.28 13.27
N HIS A 292 13.39 2.13 13.27
CA HIS A 292 14.20 2.12 12.05
C HIS A 292 14.68 0.71 11.72
N TYR A 293 14.27 0.19 10.56
CA TYR A 293 14.56 -1.19 10.15
C TYR A 293 15.00 -1.29 8.69
N ASP A 294 15.91 -2.23 8.41
CA ASP A 294 16.34 -2.58 7.05
C ASP A 294 15.35 -3.58 6.44
N VAL A 295 14.31 -3.06 5.76
CA VAL A 295 13.23 -3.87 5.18
C VAL A 295 13.41 -4.07 3.68
N PHE A 296 13.22 -5.30 3.23
CA PHE A 296 13.31 -5.72 1.83
C PHE A 296 12.02 -6.42 1.41
N HIS A 297 11.57 -6.12 0.19
CA HIS A 297 10.53 -6.92 -0.42
C HIS A 297 11.10 -8.26 -0.91
N HIS A 298 10.30 -9.32 -0.86
CA HIS A 298 10.74 -10.67 -1.24
C HIS A 298 11.31 -10.74 -2.67
N THR A 299 10.85 -9.91 -3.61
CA THR A 299 11.43 -9.85 -4.97
C THR A 299 12.86 -9.31 -4.99
N GLN A 300 13.19 -8.37 -4.10
CA GLN A 300 14.56 -7.86 -3.95
C GLN A 300 15.47 -8.94 -3.36
N LEU A 301 14.98 -9.67 -2.36
CA LEU A 301 15.68 -10.82 -1.80
C LEU A 301 15.96 -11.86 -2.90
N ILE A 302 14.95 -12.25 -3.68
CA ILE A 302 15.11 -13.25 -4.74
C ILE A 302 16.16 -12.80 -5.75
N ALA A 303 16.06 -11.57 -6.25
CA ALA A 303 17.02 -11.02 -7.21
C ALA A 303 18.46 -11.05 -6.66
N ASP A 304 18.65 -10.68 -5.39
CA ASP A 304 19.93 -10.73 -4.68
C ASP A 304 20.45 -12.16 -4.49
N LEU A 305 19.62 -13.10 -4.05
CA LEU A 305 20.00 -14.51 -3.85
C LEU A 305 20.43 -15.18 -5.17
N VAL A 306 19.71 -14.92 -6.25
CA VAL A 306 20.08 -15.40 -7.58
C VAL A 306 21.36 -14.73 -8.07
N GLY A 307 21.49 -13.41 -7.90
CA GLY A 307 22.68 -12.65 -8.28
C GLY A 307 23.94 -13.13 -7.58
N ARG A 308 23.84 -13.51 -6.30
CA ARG A 308 24.93 -14.09 -5.50
C ARG A 308 25.17 -15.59 -5.75
N GLY A 309 24.39 -16.23 -6.62
CA GLY A 309 24.48 -17.66 -6.90
C GLY A 309 24.08 -18.57 -5.74
N LYS A 310 23.36 -18.02 -4.74
CA LYS A 310 22.83 -18.75 -3.58
C LYS A 310 21.57 -19.53 -3.92
N LEU A 311 20.79 -19.04 -4.88
CA LEU A 311 19.63 -19.72 -5.44
C LEU A 311 19.92 -20.14 -6.88
N LYS A 312 19.82 -21.44 -7.17
CA LYS A 312 19.97 -21.98 -8.52
C LYS A 312 18.59 -22.25 -9.11
N LEU A 313 18.34 -21.71 -10.29
CA LEU A 313 17.09 -21.88 -11.02
C LEU A 313 17.37 -22.67 -12.29
N ASN A 314 16.51 -23.65 -12.58
CA ASN A 314 16.66 -24.56 -13.71
C ASN A 314 16.13 -23.98 -15.04
N GLY A 315 15.57 -22.76 -15.03
CA GLY A 315 15.42 -21.84 -16.19
C GLY A 315 14.68 -22.35 -17.43
N ASN A 316 14.19 -23.59 -17.43
CA ASN A 316 13.67 -24.27 -18.63
C ASN A 316 12.16 -24.07 -18.82
N LYS A 317 11.55 -23.11 -18.12
CA LYS A 317 10.11 -22.81 -18.25
C LYS A 317 9.88 -21.79 -19.36
N LEU A 318 9.40 -22.25 -20.53
CA LEU A 318 8.91 -21.37 -21.60
C LEU A 318 7.48 -20.86 -21.32
N GLU A 319 7.19 -20.47 -20.08
CA GLU A 319 5.89 -19.94 -19.68
C GLU A 319 5.79 -18.44 -20.03
N LYS A 320 4.66 -18.02 -20.60
CA LYS A 320 4.40 -16.60 -20.89
C LYS A 320 3.71 -15.96 -19.70
N VAL A 321 4.36 -14.98 -19.11
CA VAL A 321 3.91 -14.33 -17.88
C VAL A 321 3.75 -12.84 -18.15
N THR A 322 2.71 -12.21 -17.61
CA THR A 322 2.62 -10.75 -17.49
C THR A 322 2.74 -10.36 -16.02
N PHE A 323 3.24 -9.16 -15.70
CA PHE A 323 3.45 -8.75 -14.31
C PHE A 323 2.58 -7.54 -13.95
N HIS A 324 1.79 -7.66 -12.88
CA HIS A 324 1.15 -6.52 -12.26
C HIS A 324 2.10 -5.88 -11.24
N ASP A 325 2.66 -4.72 -11.58
CA ASP A 325 3.44 -3.91 -10.64
C ASP A 325 2.55 -3.36 -9.52
N PRO A 326 2.74 -3.78 -8.25
CA PRO A 326 2.01 -3.23 -7.12
C PRO A 326 2.40 -1.76 -6.92
N CYS A 327 1.41 -0.88 -6.75
CA CYS A 327 1.67 0.56 -6.58
C CYS A 327 2.58 0.86 -5.38
N TYR A 328 2.39 0.16 -4.24
CA TYR A 328 3.24 0.31 -3.06
C TYR A 328 4.68 -0.20 -3.28
N LEU A 329 4.93 -1.11 -4.22
CA LEU A 329 6.28 -1.58 -4.52
C LEU A 329 6.98 -0.66 -5.51
N GLY A 330 6.35 -0.44 -6.66
CA GLY A 330 6.91 0.34 -7.77
C GLY A 330 6.77 1.85 -7.58
N ARG A 331 5.56 2.37 -7.65
CA ARG A 331 5.33 3.83 -7.66
C ARG A 331 5.72 4.51 -6.35
N HIS A 332 5.35 3.92 -5.21
CA HIS A 332 5.66 4.52 -3.92
C HIS A 332 7.14 4.39 -3.55
N ASN A 333 7.75 3.23 -3.82
CA ASN A 333 9.06 2.87 -3.27
C ASN A 333 10.17 2.65 -4.31
N GLY A 334 9.87 2.80 -5.60
CA GLY A 334 10.87 2.73 -6.69
C GLY A 334 11.35 1.32 -7.05
N ILE A 335 10.76 0.27 -6.50
CA ILE A 335 11.18 -1.12 -6.73
C ILE A 335 10.49 -1.66 -7.98
N VAL A 336 11.20 -1.63 -9.10
CA VAL A 336 10.66 -1.94 -10.44
C VAL A 336 11.48 -2.98 -11.17
N ALA A 337 12.81 -2.98 -11.02
CA ALA A 337 13.69 -3.87 -11.75
C ALA A 337 13.71 -5.27 -11.13
N GLU A 338 13.71 -5.35 -9.80
CA GLU A 338 13.94 -6.58 -9.04
C GLU A 338 12.87 -7.66 -9.28
N PRO A 339 11.55 -7.35 -9.34
CA PRO A 339 10.54 -8.35 -9.72
C PRO A 339 10.78 -8.92 -11.12
N ARG A 340 11.21 -8.08 -12.07
CA ARG A 340 11.47 -8.49 -13.46
C ARG A 340 12.73 -9.34 -13.56
N ASP A 341 13.78 -8.97 -12.83
CA ASP A 341 15.01 -9.75 -12.76
C ASP A 341 14.75 -11.13 -12.15
N ALA A 342 13.95 -11.20 -11.08
CA ALA A 342 13.53 -12.46 -10.47
C ALA A 342 12.76 -13.35 -11.47
N LEU A 343 11.78 -12.79 -12.17
CA LEU A 343 11.00 -13.49 -13.20
C LEU A 343 11.89 -13.96 -14.36
N ALA A 344 12.73 -13.08 -14.91
CA ALA A 344 13.65 -13.42 -16.00
C ALA A 344 14.59 -14.57 -15.62
N LYS A 345 15.07 -14.59 -14.37
CA LYS A 345 15.92 -15.66 -13.86
C LYS A 345 15.16 -16.97 -13.60
N ALA A 346 13.87 -16.91 -13.32
CA ALA A 346 13.00 -18.10 -13.29
C ALA A 346 12.77 -18.70 -14.69
N GLY A 347 13.22 -18.02 -15.75
CA GLY A 347 13.18 -18.50 -17.14
C GLY A 347 11.93 -18.09 -17.91
N VAL A 348 11.02 -17.31 -17.30
CA VAL A 348 9.74 -16.95 -17.94
C VAL A 348 9.92 -15.90 -19.03
N THR A 349 9.02 -15.91 -20.01
CA THR A 349 8.93 -14.86 -21.03
C THR A 349 7.96 -13.79 -20.55
N LEU A 350 8.49 -12.62 -20.16
CA LEU A 350 7.68 -11.51 -19.66
C LEU A 350 7.02 -10.72 -20.80
N LEU A 351 5.70 -10.66 -20.79
CA LEU A 351 4.84 -9.87 -21.68
C LEU A 351 4.24 -8.71 -20.87
N GLU A 352 4.83 -7.53 -21.00
CA GLU A 352 4.39 -6.34 -20.25
C GLU A 352 3.01 -5.85 -20.70
N MET A 353 2.21 -5.37 -19.74
CA MET A 353 1.02 -4.58 -20.02
C MET A 353 1.41 -3.17 -20.46
N ASP A 354 0.51 -2.47 -21.18
CA ASP A 354 0.75 -1.10 -21.65
C ASP A 354 1.07 -0.15 -20.50
N ARG A 355 0.25 -0.19 -19.43
CA ARG A 355 0.48 0.53 -18.17
C ARG A 355 1.28 -0.35 -17.23
N THR A 356 2.55 -0.02 -17.01
CA THR A 356 3.50 -0.85 -16.26
C THR A 356 4.49 0.02 -15.47
N LYS A 357 5.27 -0.58 -14.56
CA LYS A 357 6.25 0.12 -13.71
C LYS A 357 5.58 1.21 -12.86
N THR A 358 6.11 2.43 -12.84
CA THR A 358 5.52 3.56 -12.08
C THR A 358 4.17 4.02 -12.67
N ASP A 359 3.91 3.74 -13.95
CA ASP A 359 2.64 4.02 -14.65
C ASP A 359 1.59 2.90 -14.48
N SER A 360 1.90 1.83 -13.73
CA SER A 360 1.01 0.67 -13.54
C SER A 360 -0.39 1.05 -13.00
N PHE A 361 -1.44 0.52 -13.61
CA PHE A 361 -2.79 0.78 -13.12
C PHE A 361 -3.09 0.00 -11.83
N CYS A 362 -3.82 0.64 -10.90
CA CYS A 362 -4.09 0.09 -9.57
C CYS A 362 -4.92 -1.20 -9.64
N CYS A 363 -4.72 -2.13 -8.68
CA CYS A 363 -5.55 -3.33 -8.55
C CYS A 363 -6.89 -3.08 -7.84
N GLY A 364 -7.06 -1.93 -7.17
CA GLY A 364 -8.27 -1.57 -6.42
C GLY A 364 -8.18 -1.68 -4.91
N ALA A 365 -7.28 -2.52 -4.35
CA ALA A 365 -7.30 -2.86 -2.91
C ALA A 365 -6.63 -1.87 -1.95
N GLY A 366 -5.72 -1.01 -2.41
CA GLY A 366 -5.00 -0.06 -1.56
C GLY A 366 -5.93 0.96 -0.92
N GLY A 367 -5.47 1.74 0.07
CA GLY A 367 -6.32 2.78 0.67
C GLY A 367 -7.49 2.23 1.48
N ALA A 368 -7.28 1.08 2.13
CA ALA A 368 -8.27 0.31 2.89
C ALA A 368 -9.44 -0.27 2.07
N GLN A 369 -9.39 -0.20 0.74
CA GLN A 369 -10.45 -0.68 -0.14
C GLN A 369 -10.65 -2.20 -0.06
N TYR A 370 -9.60 -2.97 0.24
CA TYR A 370 -9.67 -4.42 0.44
C TYR A 370 -10.77 -4.86 1.42
N TRP A 371 -11.13 -4.00 2.38
CA TRP A 371 -12.06 -4.31 3.47
C TRP A 371 -13.50 -3.84 3.22
N LYS A 372 -13.80 -3.34 2.02
CA LYS A 372 -15.13 -2.83 1.69
C LYS A 372 -15.46 -3.03 0.22
N GLU A 373 -16.71 -2.83 -0.13
CA GLU A 373 -17.14 -2.81 -1.53
C GLU A 373 -16.73 -1.48 -2.18
N GLU A 374 -16.44 -1.52 -3.48
CA GLU A 374 -16.13 -0.33 -4.27
C GLU A 374 -17.35 0.59 -4.40
N GLU A 375 -17.10 1.89 -4.45
CA GLU A 375 -18.10 2.93 -4.67
C GLU A 375 -18.71 2.81 -6.05
N HIS A 376 -19.93 3.35 -6.20
CA HIS A 376 -20.66 3.27 -7.46
C HIS A 376 -19.85 3.83 -8.63
N GLY A 377 -19.77 3.05 -9.70
CA GLY A 377 -19.10 3.39 -10.95
C GLY A 377 -19.54 2.47 -12.08
N SER A 378 -18.89 2.58 -13.24
CA SER A 378 -19.20 1.77 -14.42
C SER A 378 -18.57 0.38 -14.39
N GLU A 379 -17.46 0.18 -13.67
CA GLU A 379 -16.80 -1.10 -13.50
C GLU A 379 -15.95 -1.14 -12.21
N ALA A 380 -15.51 -2.33 -11.80
CA ALA A 380 -14.54 -2.49 -10.71
C ALA A 380 -13.11 -2.18 -11.19
N VAL A 381 -12.27 -1.63 -10.31
CA VAL A 381 -10.88 -1.28 -10.65
C VAL A 381 -10.07 -2.53 -11.03
N SER A 382 -10.29 -3.63 -10.32
CA SER A 382 -9.61 -4.91 -10.57
C SER A 382 -9.94 -5.48 -11.94
N ILE A 383 -11.20 -5.37 -12.39
CA ILE A 383 -11.66 -5.85 -13.70
C ILE A 383 -10.96 -5.10 -14.83
N ASN A 384 -10.91 -3.77 -14.77
CA ASN A 384 -10.21 -2.96 -15.75
C ASN A 384 -8.73 -3.37 -15.85
N ARG A 385 -8.06 -3.57 -14.70
CA ARG A 385 -6.65 -3.99 -14.68
C ARG A 385 -6.46 -5.40 -15.22
N PHE A 386 -7.34 -6.33 -14.85
CA PHE A 386 -7.24 -7.73 -15.26
C PHE A 386 -7.43 -7.87 -16.77
N GLU A 387 -8.33 -7.09 -17.38
CA GLU A 387 -8.48 -7.07 -18.84
C GLU A 387 -7.20 -6.62 -19.57
N GLU A 388 -6.40 -5.72 -18.99
CA GLU A 388 -5.07 -5.40 -19.54
C GLU A 388 -4.13 -6.59 -19.47
N ALA A 389 -4.13 -7.33 -18.36
CA ALA A 389 -3.32 -8.53 -18.22
C ALA A 389 -3.70 -9.57 -19.28
N GLN A 390 -5.00 -9.77 -19.53
CA GLN A 390 -5.50 -10.67 -20.57
C GLN A 390 -5.08 -10.24 -21.98
N LYS A 391 -5.11 -8.94 -22.29
CA LYS A 391 -4.73 -8.41 -23.61
C LYS A 391 -3.28 -8.69 -23.99
N THR A 392 -2.41 -8.96 -23.00
CA THR A 392 -1.01 -9.36 -23.28
C THR A 392 -0.89 -10.74 -23.94
N GLY A 393 -1.90 -11.60 -23.79
CA GLY A 393 -1.84 -12.99 -24.24
C GLY A 393 -0.92 -13.89 -23.40
N ALA A 394 -0.56 -13.48 -22.19
CA ALA A 394 0.13 -14.31 -21.22
C ALA A 394 -0.78 -15.45 -20.70
N GLU A 395 -0.17 -16.51 -20.18
CA GLU A 395 -0.88 -17.63 -19.54
C GLU A 395 -1.06 -17.38 -18.03
N THR A 396 -0.14 -16.61 -17.45
CA THR A 396 -0.10 -16.29 -16.02
C THR A 396 0.07 -14.79 -15.82
N VAL A 397 -0.69 -14.21 -14.88
CA VAL A 397 -0.39 -12.90 -14.29
C VAL A 397 0.38 -13.09 -12.99
N ALA A 398 1.63 -12.64 -13.00
CA ALA A 398 2.47 -12.56 -11.83
C ALA A 398 2.10 -11.31 -10.99
N VAL A 399 2.07 -11.48 -9.67
CA VAL A 399 1.88 -10.40 -8.69
C VAL A 399 3.03 -10.39 -7.68
N GLY A 400 3.17 -9.31 -6.93
CA GLY A 400 4.14 -9.19 -5.83
C GLY A 400 3.52 -8.54 -4.61
N CYS A 401 2.24 -8.79 -4.35
CA CYS A 401 1.49 -8.23 -3.24
C CYS A 401 0.27 -9.11 -2.95
N PRO A 402 0.01 -9.50 -1.69
CA PRO A 402 -1.12 -10.37 -1.35
C PRO A 402 -2.47 -9.72 -1.68
N PHE A 403 -2.62 -8.40 -1.46
CA PHE A 403 -3.86 -7.71 -1.83
C PHE A 403 -4.07 -7.68 -3.34
N CYS A 404 -3.01 -7.45 -4.12
CA CYS A 404 -3.11 -7.50 -5.58
C CYS A 404 -3.45 -8.92 -6.06
N ALA A 405 -2.92 -9.96 -5.40
CA ALA A 405 -3.26 -11.34 -5.71
C ALA A 405 -4.76 -11.58 -5.59
N THR A 406 -5.37 -11.23 -4.46
CA THR A 406 -6.81 -11.38 -4.24
C THR A 406 -7.63 -10.63 -5.30
N MET A 407 -7.31 -9.36 -5.57
CA MET A 407 -8.04 -8.59 -6.59
C MET A 407 -7.94 -9.21 -7.99
N MET A 408 -6.77 -9.74 -8.36
CA MET A 408 -6.59 -10.43 -9.65
C MET A 408 -7.30 -11.77 -9.68
N ILE A 409 -7.30 -12.54 -8.59
CA ILE A 409 -8.02 -13.82 -8.48
C ILE A 409 -9.53 -13.60 -8.63
N ASP A 410 -10.09 -12.60 -7.96
CA ASP A 410 -11.53 -12.31 -8.03
C ASP A 410 -11.92 -11.84 -9.44
N ALA A 411 -11.13 -10.95 -10.05
CA ALA A 411 -11.33 -10.55 -11.44
C ALA A 411 -11.19 -11.72 -12.43
N ASN A 412 -10.23 -12.62 -12.19
CA ASN A 412 -10.03 -13.82 -13.00
C ASN A 412 -11.24 -14.75 -12.93
N ARG A 413 -11.79 -14.99 -11.72
CA ARG A 413 -13.01 -15.79 -11.52
C ARG A 413 -14.20 -15.19 -12.26
N GLU A 414 -14.39 -13.88 -12.18
CA GLU A 414 -15.48 -13.19 -12.90
C GLU A 414 -15.36 -13.33 -14.42
N LYS A 415 -14.14 -13.35 -14.96
CA LYS A 415 -13.86 -13.54 -16.40
C LYS A 415 -13.82 -15.02 -16.84
N GLY A 416 -14.13 -15.97 -15.95
CA GLY A 416 -14.16 -17.40 -16.26
C GLY A 416 -12.79 -18.10 -16.21
N GLU A 417 -11.90 -17.62 -15.34
CA GLU A 417 -10.55 -18.15 -15.07
C GLU A 417 -9.64 -18.36 -16.31
N PRO A 418 -9.52 -17.37 -17.20
CA PRO A 418 -8.75 -17.52 -18.45
C PRO A 418 -7.23 -17.53 -18.27
N MET A 419 -6.71 -17.20 -17.08
CA MET A 419 -5.27 -17.13 -16.78
C MET A 419 -5.00 -17.66 -15.37
N ALA A 420 -3.76 -18.09 -15.08
CA ALA A 420 -3.34 -18.33 -13.71
C ALA A 420 -2.93 -17.02 -13.03
N VAL A 421 -3.14 -16.92 -11.71
CA VAL A 421 -2.65 -15.81 -10.87
C VAL A 421 -1.64 -16.39 -9.89
N LYS A 422 -0.39 -15.91 -9.93
CA LYS A 422 0.69 -16.43 -9.08
C LYS A 422 1.56 -15.30 -8.56
N ASP A 423 2.09 -15.43 -7.36
CA ASP A 423 3.13 -14.53 -6.88
C ASP A 423 4.50 -14.88 -7.51
N VAL A 424 5.39 -13.88 -7.62
CA VAL A 424 6.77 -14.06 -8.10
C VAL A 424 7.50 -15.16 -7.32
N ALA A 425 7.31 -15.26 -6.00
CA ALA A 425 7.92 -16.30 -5.18
C ALA A 425 7.47 -17.72 -5.59
N GLN A 426 6.19 -17.91 -5.92
CA GLN A 426 5.67 -19.21 -6.36
C GLN A 426 6.32 -19.63 -7.68
N LEU A 427 6.41 -18.72 -8.65
CA LEU A 427 7.07 -18.96 -9.94
C LEU A 427 8.55 -19.29 -9.79
N VAL A 428 9.23 -18.67 -8.81
CA VAL A 428 10.64 -18.94 -8.51
C VAL A 428 10.83 -20.32 -7.88
N VAL A 429 10.01 -20.70 -6.89
CA VAL A 429 10.03 -22.05 -6.31
C VAL A 429 9.79 -23.11 -7.36
N GLU A 430 8.82 -22.88 -8.23
CA GLU A 430 8.54 -23.75 -9.36
C GLU A 430 9.71 -23.90 -10.34
N ALA A 431 10.58 -22.88 -10.45
CA ALA A 431 11.76 -22.89 -11.31
C ALA A 431 13.02 -23.46 -10.63
N MET A 432 12.98 -23.75 -9.32
CA MET A 432 14.07 -24.43 -8.60
C MET A 432 14.11 -25.93 -8.88
N ASN A 433 12.97 -26.52 -9.27
CA ASN A 433 12.79 -27.95 -9.48
C ASN A 433 13.23 -28.43 -10.87
#